data_AF-A0A8C3W5U7-F1
#
_entry.id   AF-A0A8C3W5U7-F1
#
_cell.length_a   1.000
_cell.length_b   1.000
_cell.length_c   1.000
_cell.angle_alpha   90.00
_cell.angle_beta   90.00
_cell.angle_gamma   90.00
#
_symmetry.space_group_name_H-M   'P 1'
#
loop_
_entity.id
_entity.type
_entity.pdbx_description
1 polymer ?
#
loop_
_entity_poly.entity_id
_entity_poly.type
_entity_poly.pdbx_seq_one_letter_code
_entity_poly.pdbx_strand_id
1 'polypeptide(L)'
;MERDGDQLSARPALETEGLRFLHVTVGSLLATYGWYIVFCCILLYVVFQKLSTRLRALRQRHLDGAAAALEPDVVVKRQEALAAARLKMQEELNAQVEKHKEKLRQLEEEKRRQKIERWDSVQEGRSYRGNARKPQEEDSPGPSTSSVIPKRKSDKKPLRGGGYNPLSGEGGGACSWRPGRRGPSSGG
;
A
#
# COMPACT_ATOMS: atom_id res chain seq x y z
N MET A 1 24.82 23.35 -75.64
CA MET A 1 24.62 22.57 -74.39
C MET A 1 26.01 22.24 -73.85
N GLU A 2 26.68 23.19 -73.19
CA GLU A 2 28.10 23.05 -72.82
C GLU A 2 28.42 23.70 -71.45
N ARG A 3 27.50 23.61 -70.47
CA ARG A 3 27.73 24.10 -69.09
C ARG A 3 27.73 23.02 -68.01
N ASP A 4 27.42 21.78 -68.39
CA ASP A 4 27.21 20.68 -67.45
C ASP A 4 28.41 19.72 -67.39
N GLY A 5 29.30 19.73 -68.39
CA GLY A 5 30.53 18.92 -68.42
C GLY A 5 31.58 19.41 -67.42
N ASP A 6 31.88 20.70 -67.43
CA ASP A 6 32.93 21.28 -66.58
C ASP A 6 32.62 21.18 -65.08
N GLN A 7 31.33 21.26 -64.71
CA GLN A 7 30.89 21.12 -63.32
C GLN A 7 31.13 19.72 -62.73
N LEU A 8 31.12 18.67 -63.57
CA LEU A 8 31.37 17.31 -63.10
C LEU A 8 32.87 17.01 -62.94
N SER A 9 33.73 17.67 -63.74
CA SER A 9 35.19 17.56 -63.61
C SER A 9 35.74 18.38 -62.43
N ALA A 10 35.16 19.55 -62.13
CA ALA A 10 35.59 20.41 -61.02
C ALA A 10 35.22 19.87 -59.62
N ARG A 11 34.18 19.04 -59.50
CA ARG A 11 33.74 18.45 -58.21
C ARG A 11 34.79 17.57 -57.51
N PRO A 12 35.42 16.56 -58.15
CA PRO A 12 36.46 15.76 -57.50
C PRO A 12 37.71 16.58 -57.16
N ALA A 13 38.01 17.66 -57.90
CA ALA A 13 39.08 18.59 -57.54
C ALA A 13 38.73 19.33 -56.22
N LEU A 14 37.51 19.90 -56.13
CA LEU A 14 37.03 20.57 -54.91
C LEU A 14 36.93 19.64 -53.69
N GLU A 15 36.50 18.39 -53.85
CA GLU A 15 36.48 17.42 -52.75
C GLU A 15 37.88 17.00 -52.32
N THR A 16 38.81 16.78 -53.25
CA THR A 16 40.19 16.41 -52.91
C THR A 16 40.98 17.58 -52.32
N GLU A 17 40.73 18.81 -52.77
CA GLU A 17 41.24 20.03 -52.13
C GLU A 17 40.63 20.22 -50.74
N GLY A 18 39.31 20.09 -50.60
CA GLY A 18 38.61 20.16 -49.31
C GLY A 18 39.12 19.13 -48.30
N LEU A 19 39.32 17.88 -48.73
CA LEU A 19 39.94 16.82 -47.93
C LEU A 19 41.39 17.12 -47.58
N ARG A 20 42.17 17.74 -48.48
CA ARG A 20 43.55 18.19 -48.18
C ARG A 20 43.55 19.36 -47.19
N PHE A 21 42.67 20.34 -47.33
CA PHE A 21 42.51 21.43 -46.35
C PHE A 21 42.05 20.92 -45.00
N LEU A 22 41.11 19.97 -44.94
CA LEU A 22 40.71 19.28 -43.71
C LEU A 22 41.89 18.49 -43.12
N HIS A 23 42.64 17.74 -43.92
CA HIS A 23 43.81 16.99 -43.43
C HIS A 23 44.93 17.91 -42.92
N VAL A 24 45.16 19.07 -43.55
CA VAL A 24 46.15 20.06 -43.10
C VAL A 24 45.67 20.80 -41.85
N THR A 25 44.40 21.21 -41.77
CA THR A 25 43.86 21.91 -40.60
C THR A 25 43.69 20.97 -39.41
N VAL A 26 43.08 19.80 -39.59
CA VAL A 26 43.00 18.74 -38.57
C VAL A 26 44.40 18.26 -38.21
N GLY A 27 45.31 18.06 -39.16
CA GLY A 27 46.69 17.68 -38.90
C GLY A 27 47.47 18.73 -38.10
N SER A 28 47.28 20.02 -38.39
CA SER A 28 47.87 21.13 -37.62
C SER A 28 47.28 21.20 -36.21
N LEU A 29 45.97 21.04 -36.05
CA LEU A 29 45.31 20.97 -34.75
C LEU A 29 45.75 19.71 -33.98
N LEU A 30 45.95 18.58 -34.64
CA LEU A 30 46.42 17.33 -34.03
C LEU A 30 47.90 17.40 -33.66
N ALA A 31 48.72 18.14 -34.41
CA ALA A 31 50.11 18.42 -34.04
C ALA A 31 50.19 19.37 -32.83
N THR A 32 49.32 20.39 -32.78
CA THR A 32 49.30 21.39 -31.69
C THR A 32 48.64 20.87 -30.41
N TYR A 33 47.58 20.07 -30.53
CA TYR A 33 46.77 19.58 -29.42
C TYR A 33 46.83 18.06 -29.18
N GLY A 34 47.61 17.32 -29.97
CA GLY A 34 47.72 15.86 -29.86
C GLY A 34 48.20 15.38 -28.49
N TRP A 35 49.01 16.19 -27.79
CA TRP A 35 49.40 15.90 -26.41
C TRP A 35 48.22 15.85 -25.45
N TYR A 36 47.20 16.72 -25.63
CA TYR A 36 45.97 16.66 -24.83
C TYR A 36 45.13 15.43 -25.16
N ILE A 37 45.14 14.97 -26.42
CA ILE A 37 44.45 13.72 -26.81
C ILE A 37 45.13 12.52 -26.15
N VAL A 38 46.47 12.45 -26.20
CA VAL A 38 47.25 11.42 -25.49
C VAL A 38 47.01 11.48 -23.99
N PHE A 39 47.04 12.66 -23.38
CA PHE A 39 46.78 12.84 -21.95
C PHE A 39 45.35 12.44 -21.56
N CYS A 40 44.34 12.81 -22.37
CA CYS A 40 42.96 12.36 -22.21
C CYS A 40 42.84 10.84 -22.34
N CYS A 41 43.52 10.20 -23.30
CA CYS A 41 43.53 8.74 -23.43
C CYS A 41 44.17 8.07 -22.21
N ILE A 42 45.28 8.60 -21.69
CA ILE A 42 45.93 8.08 -20.46
C ILE A 42 45.02 8.27 -19.24
N LEU A 43 44.41 9.45 -19.09
CA LEU A 43 43.50 9.76 -17.99
C LEU A 43 42.25 8.87 -18.05
N LEU A 44 41.64 8.71 -19.23
CA LEU A 44 40.54 7.78 -19.44
C LEU A 44 40.97 6.34 -19.14
N TYR A 45 42.15 5.90 -19.57
CA TYR A 45 42.65 4.56 -19.26
C TYR A 45 42.77 4.34 -17.75
N VAL A 46 43.37 5.28 -17.00
CA VAL A 46 43.48 5.20 -15.54
C VAL A 46 42.10 5.23 -14.87
N VAL A 47 41.18 6.09 -15.33
CA VAL A 47 39.79 6.16 -14.84
C VAL A 47 39.08 4.82 -15.10
N PHE A 48 39.09 4.29 -16.32
CA PHE A 48 38.51 2.98 -16.65
C PHE A 48 39.16 1.84 -15.88
N GLN A 49 40.47 1.88 -15.61
CA GLN A 49 41.16 0.86 -14.80
C GLN A 49 40.71 0.92 -13.33
N LYS A 50 40.60 2.11 -12.73
CA LYS A 50 40.10 2.29 -11.35
C LYS A 50 38.60 2.04 -11.22
N LEU A 51 37.80 2.38 -12.23
CA LEU A 51 36.37 2.07 -12.26
C LEU A 51 36.14 0.57 -12.47
N SER A 52 36.75 -0.07 -13.47
CA SER A 52 36.55 -1.50 -13.73
C SER A 52 36.99 -2.38 -12.56
N THR A 53 38.08 -2.05 -11.86
CA THR A 53 38.49 -2.75 -10.63
C THR A 53 37.48 -2.55 -9.49
N ARG A 54 36.99 -1.32 -9.26
CA ARG A 54 35.96 -1.03 -8.25
C ARG A 54 34.61 -1.69 -8.59
N LEU A 55 34.16 -1.64 -9.85
CA LEU A 55 32.95 -2.30 -10.32
C LEU A 55 33.07 -3.83 -10.25
N ARG A 56 34.23 -4.41 -10.57
CA ARG A 56 34.47 -5.86 -10.43
C ARG A 56 34.38 -6.27 -8.96
N ALA A 57 35.02 -5.55 -8.05
CA ALA A 57 34.95 -5.80 -6.61
C ALA A 57 33.52 -5.64 -6.06
N LEU A 58 32.77 -4.62 -6.50
CA LEU A 58 31.37 -4.43 -6.12
C LEU A 58 30.47 -5.56 -6.67
N ARG A 59 30.70 -5.98 -7.92
CA ARG A 59 29.97 -7.08 -8.56
C ARG A 59 30.24 -8.41 -7.89
N GLN A 60 31.49 -8.68 -7.50
CA GLN A 60 31.86 -9.84 -6.68
C GLN A 60 31.10 -9.80 -5.35
N ARG A 61 31.19 -8.71 -4.58
CA ARG A 61 30.41 -8.55 -3.31
C ARG A 61 28.90 -8.75 -3.48
N HIS A 62 28.31 -8.35 -4.61
CA HIS A 62 26.91 -8.60 -4.91
C HIS A 62 26.61 -10.08 -5.18
N LEU A 63 27.48 -10.79 -5.89
CA LEU A 63 27.36 -12.23 -6.14
C LEU A 63 27.61 -13.03 -4.85
N ASP A 64 28.66 -12.68 -4.10
CA ASP A 64 29.01 -13.28 -2.82
C ASP A 64 27.91 -13.04 -1.78
N GLY A 65 27.31 -11.85 -1.74
CA GLY A 65 26.17 -11.53 -0.88
C GLY A 65 24.88 -12.28 -1.27
N ALA A 66 24.67 -12.52 -2.58
CA ALA A 66 23.56 -13.34 -3.06
C ALA A 66 23.77 -14.84 -2.74
N ALA A 67 25.00 -15.33 -2.83
CA ALA A 67 25.38 -16.68 -2.41
C ALA A 67 25.28 -16.85 -0.89
N ALA A 68 25.74 -15.88 -0.10
CA ALA A 68 25.61 -15.87 1.36
C ALA A 68 24.15 -15.81 1.83
N ALA A 69 23.22 -15.23 1.03
CA ALA A 69 21.79 -15.29 1.31
C ALA A 69 21.16 -16.67 1.06
N LEU A 70 21.87 -17.57 0.36
CA LEU A 70 21.52 -18.96 0.11
C LEU A 70 22.25 -19.95 1.06
N GLU A 71 23.22 -19.48 1.85
CA GLU A 71 23.88 -20.29 2.89
C GLU A 71 22.83 -20.82 3.89
N PRO A 72 22.87 -22.12 4.25
CA PRO A 72 21.83 -22.76 5.04
C PRO A 72 21.60 -22.11 6.42
N ASP A 73 22.66 -21.58 7.04
CA ASP A 73 22.58 -20.85 8.33
C ASP A 73 21.69 -19.59 8.24
N VAL A 74 21.82 -18.81 7.16
CA VAL A 74 21.00 -17.60 6.93
C VAL A 74 19.53 -17.99 6.66
N VAL A 75 19.31 -19.10 5.97
CA VAL A 75 17.96 -19.65 5.74
C VAL A 75 17.32 -20.13 7.05
N VAL A 76 18.07 -20.85 7.90
CA VAL A 76 17.58 -21.32 9.21
C VAL A 76 17.21 -20.13 10.11
N LYS A 77 18.11 -19.15 10.28
CA LYS A 77 17.83 -17.92 11.07
C LYS A 77 16.60 -17.17 10.56
N ARG A 78 16.38 -17.13 9.24
CA ARG A 78 15.17 -16.55 8.65
C ARG A 78 13.91 -17.37 8.96
N GLN A 79 14.00 -18.70 8.95
CA GLN A 79 12.88 -19.58 9.30
C GLN A 79 12.54 -19.49 10.79
N GLU A 80 13.54 -19.43 11.67
CA GLU A 80 13.39 -19.20 13.11
C GLU A 80 12.70 -17.86 13.40
N ALA A 81 13.14 -16.77 12.75
CA ALA A 81 12.50 -15.46 12.88
C ALA A 81 11.02 -15.48 12.43
N LEU A 82 10.71 -16.21 11.34
CA LEU A 82 9.33 -16.41 10.89
C LEU A 82 8.50 -17.29 11.83
N ALA A 83 9.10 -18.31 12.45
CA ALA A 83 8.46 -19.16 13.45
C ALA A 83 8.15 -18.37 14.73
N ALA A 84 9.10 -17.60 15.24
CA ALA A 84 8.92 -16.72 16.39
C ALA A 84 7.83 -15.65 16.15
N ALA A 85 7.76 -15.08 14.94
CA ALA A 85 6.69 -14.16 14.57
C ALA A 85 5.30 -14.83 14.55
N ARG A 86 5.21 -16.09 14.08
CA ARG A 86 3.96 -16.88 14.11
C ARG A 86 3.51 -17.21 15.53
N LEU A 87 4.45 -17.58 16.42
CA LEU A 87 4.13 -17.88 17.82
C LEU A 87 3.58 -16.65 18.55
N LYS A 88 4.24 -15.49 18.41
CA LYS A 88 3.73 -14.21 18.96
C LYS A 88 2.32 -13.87 18.46
N MET A 89 2.05 -14.06 17.17
CA MET A 89 0.71 -13.86 16.61
C MET A 89 -0.32 -14.83 17.19
N GLN A 90 0.05 -16.10 17.44
CA GLN A 90 -0.83 -17.08 18.09
C GLN A 90 -1.09 -16.72 19.55
N GLU A 91 -0.08 -16.28 20.29
CA GLU A 91 -0.20 -15.80 21.67
C GLU A 91 -1.15 -14.59 21.78
N GLU A 92 -1.02 -13.60 20.89
CA GLU A 92 -1.91 -12.44 20.83
C GLU A 92 -3.36 -12.84 20.53
N LEU A 93 -3.58 -13.75 19.56
CA LEU A 93 -4.91 -14.27 19.25
C LEU A 93 -5.51 -15.05 20.42
N ASN A 94 -4.74 -15.92 21.08
CA ASN A 94 -5.18 -16.67 22.26
C ASN A 94 -5.55 -15.71 23.42
N ALA A 95 -4.75 -14.67 23.65
CA ALA A 95 -5.04 -13.66 24.66
C ALA A 95 -6.32 -12.86 24.36
N GLN A 96 -6.62 -12.59 23.08
CA GLN A 96 -7.90 -11.98 22.68
C GLN A 96 -9.08 -12.94 22.88
N VAL A 97 -8.91 -14.23 22.57
CA VAL A 97 -9.93 -15.27 22.77
C VAL A 97 -10.28 -15.43 24.25
N GLU A 98 -9.31 -15.50 25.16
CA GLU A 98 -9.59 -15.59 26.60
C GLU A 98 -10.28 -14.33 27.13
N LYS A 99 -9.80 -13.13 26.78
CA LYS A 99 -10.47 -11.86 27.12
C LYS A 99 -11.92 -11.80 26.62
N HIS A 100 -12.23 -12.40 25.47
CA HIS A 100 -13.59 -12.45 24.95
C HIS A 100 -14.44 -13.51 25.66
N LYS A 101 -13.88 -14.67 26.02
CA LYS A 101 -14.55 -15.69 26.85
C LYS A 101 -14.90 -15.15 28.24
N GLU A 102 -13.98 -14.44 28.88
CA GLU A 102 -14.20 -13.79 30.19
C GLU A 102 -15.35 -12.78 30.13
N LYS A 103 -15.35 -11.89 29.14
CA LYS A 103 -16.45 -10.94 28.91
C LYS A 103 -17.79 -11.63 28.67
N LEU A 104 -17.81 -12.73 27.92
CA LEU A 104 -19.03 -13.50 27.70
C LEU A 104 -19.55 -14.14 28.99
N ARG A 105 -18.68 -14.66 29.86
CA ARG A 105 -19.04 -15.19 31.18
C ARG A 105 -19.61 -14.08 32.09
N GLN A 106 -18.96 -12.92 32.14
CA GLN A 106 -19.44 -11.75 32.89
C GLN A 106 -20.83 -11.32 32.42
N LEU A 107 -21.06 -11.20 31.11
CA LEU A 107 -22.37 -10.87 30.54
C LEU A 107 -23.43 -11.95 30.80
N GLU A 108 -23.05 -13.21 30.94
CA GLU A 108 -23.98 -14.28 31.34
C GLU A 108 -24.34 -14.17 32.83
N GLU A 109 -23.37 -13.93 33.70
CA GLU A 109 -23.61 -13.68 35.13
C GLU A 109 -24.46 -12.43 35.36
N GLU A 110 -24.18 -11.32 34.69
CA GLU A 110 -24.99 -10.11 34.76
C GLU A 110 -26.44 -10.36 34.31
N LYS A 111 -26.65 -11.12 33.23
CA LYS A 111 -27.99 -11.52 32.80
C LYS A 111 -28.68 -12.42 33.82
N ARG A 112 -27.95 -13.33 34.49
CA ARG A 112 -28.49 -14.15 35.59
C ARG A 112 -28.89 -13.25 36.78
N ARG A 113 -28.04 -12.30 37.18
CA ARG A 113 -28.31 -11.32 38.26
C ARG A 113 -29.52 -10.42 37.95
N GLN A 114 -29.56 -9.82 36.75
CA GLN A 114 -30.71 -9.01 36.29
C GLN A 114 -32.01 -9.82 36.24
N LYS A 115 -31.94 -11.13 35.96
CA LYS A 115 -33.12 -12.01 35.98
C LYS A 115 -33.60 -12.24 37.40
N ILE A 116 -32.69 -12.46 38.36
CA ILE A 116 -33.01 -12.58 39.79
C ILE A 116 -33.62 -11.27 40.30
N GLU A 117 -32.93 -10.13 40.15
CA GLU A 117 -33.42 -8.80 40.56
C GLU A 117 -34.80 -8.48 39.97
N ARG A 118 -35.03 -8.83 38.69
CA ARG A 118 -36.35 -8.68 38.08
C ARG A 118 -37.41 -9.55 38.77
N TRP A 119 -37.13 -10.82 39.05
CA TRP A 119 -38.07 -11.70 39.76
C TRP A 119 -38.34 -11.21 41.18
N ASP A 120 -37.30 -10.81 41.91
CA ASP A 120 -37.41 -10.27 43.27
C ASP A 120 -38.27 -8.99 43.28
N SER A 121 -38.04 -8.07 42.33
CA SER A 121 -38.85 -6.83 42.20
C SER A 121 -40.34 -7.06 41.88
N VAL A 122 -40.66 -8.20 41.25
CA VAL A 122 -42.03 -8.66 40.99
C VAL A 122 -42.62 -9.28 42.25
N GLN A 123 -41.84 -10.09 42.98
CA GLN A 123 -42.26 -10.73 44.23
C GLN A 123 -42.47 -9.71 45.37
N GLU A 124 -41.65 -8.67 45.45
CA GLU A 124 -41.84 -7.51 46.34
C GLU A 124 -43.00 -6.59 45.92
N GLY A 125 -43.67 -6.86 44.79
CA GLY A 125 -44.79 -6.05 44.29
C GLY A 125 -44.41 -4.66 43.77
N ARG A 126 -43.11 -4.34 43.67
CA ARG A 126 -42.63 -3.04 43.18
C ARG A 126 -42.80 -2.87 41.67
N SER A 127 -42.88 -3.97 40.92
CA SER A 127 -42.87 -3.97 39.44
C SER A 127 -44.11 -3.36 38.75
N TYR A 128 -45.15 -2.93 39.47
CA TYR A 128 -46.36 -2.33 38.87
C TYR A 128 -46.71 -0.92 39.37
N ARG A 129 -46.05 -0.40 40.43
CA ARG A 129 -46.17 1.03 40.74
C ARG A 129 -45.26 1.81 39.80
N GLY A 130 -45.84 2.30 38.70
CA GLY A 130 -45.10 2.99 37.65
C GLY A 130 -44.32 4.20 38.14
N ASN A 131 -43.26 4.55 37.42
CA ASN A 131 -42.47 5.76 37.58
C ASN A 131 -43.32 7.01 37.30
N ALA A 132 -44.16 7.39 38.25
CA ALA A 132 -44.93 8.62 38.27
C ALA A 132 -44.47 9.47 39.45
N ARG A 133 -44.03 10.71 39.15
CA ARG A 133 -43.51 11.73 40.09
C ARG A 133 -42.23 11.36 40.85
N LYS A 134 -41.11 11.89 40.37
CA LYS A 134 -40.36 12.84 41.20
C LYS A 134 -40.89 14.24 40.85
N PRO A 135 -41.51 14.96 41.80
CA PRO A 135 -41.79 16.38 41.62
C PRO A 135 -40.50 17.20 41.58
N GLN A 136 -40.67 18.40 41.06
CA GLN A 136 -39.71 19.48 40.98
C GLN A 136 -40.03 20.42 42.15
N GLU A 137 -38.99 20.87 42.85
CA GLU A 137 -39.06 21.89 43.90
C GLU A 137 -37.87 22.86 43.71
N GLU A 138 -38.10 24.13 44.08
CA GLU A 138 -37.54 25.32 43.40
C GLU A 138 -36.54 26.08 44.34
N ASP A 139 -35.98 27.27 44.08
CA ASP A 139 -36.26 28.32 43.07
C ASP A 139 -35.02 29.16 42.72
N SER A 140 -35.05 29.81 41.55
CA SER A 140 -34.44 31.13 41.29
C SER A 140 -34.99 31.74 39.99
N PRO A 141 -35.43 33.01 39.98
CA PRO A 141 -36.02 33.64 38.80
C PRO A 141 -34.97 34.28 37.86
N GLY A 142 -35.19 34.15 36.54
CA GLY A 142 -34.42 34.83 35.49
C GLY A 142 -35.20 34.89 34.17
N PRO A 143 -35.47 36.07 33.57
CA PRO A 143 -36.45 36.20 32.48
C PRO A 143 -35.88 36.13 31.05
N SER A 144 -36.71 35.63 30.12
CA SER A 144 -36.72 35.88 28.65
C SER A 144 -35.50 35.39 27.84
N THR A 145 -35.63 34.69 26.68
CA THR A 145 -36.34 35.08 25.45
C THR A 145 -36.52 33.90 24.45
N SER A 146 -37.47 34.03 23.49
CA SER A 146 -37.54 33.38 22.14
C SER A 146 -37.35 31.84 22.01
N SER A 147 -38.36 30.99 21.74
CA SER A 147 -39.32 30.89 20.59
C SER A 147 -38.90 29.94 19.44
N VAL A 148 -39.91 29.43 18.70
CA VAL A 148 -39.84 28.59 17.47
C VAL A 148 -39.82 27.04 17.60
N ILE A 149 -41.04 26.48 17.78
CA ILE A 149 -41.67 25.36 17.03
C ILE A 149 -40.81 24.12 16.63
N PRO A 150 -41.12 22.90 17.12
CA PRO A 150 -40.52 21.66 16.64
C PRO A 150 -41.12 21.16 15.30
N LYS A 151 -40.24 20.84 14.35
CA LYS A 151 -40.56 20.40 12.99
C LYS A 151 -41.17 18.97 12.96
N ARG A 152 -42.31 18.78 12.28
CA ARG A 152 -42.95 17.45 12.11
C ARG A 152 -42.02 16.47 11.37
N LYS A 153 -41.96 15.21 11.84
CA LYS A 153 -41.22 14.12 11.18
C LYS A 153 -42.06 13.58 10.02
N SER A 154 -41.47 13.50 8.83
CA SER A 154 -42.08 12.89 7.64
C SER A 154 -42.21 11.38 7.78
N ASP A 155 -43.24 10.82 7.13
CA ASP A 155 -43.58 9.39 7.17
C ASP A 155 -42.40 8.49 6.78
N LYS A 156 -41.99 7.64 7.72
CA LYS A 156 -40.90 6.68 7.49
C LYS A 156 -41.45 5.40 6.88
N LYS A 157 -41.05 5.10 5.65
CA LYS A 157 -41.17 3.75 5.07
C LYS A 157 -40.53 2.72 6.02
N PRO A 158 -41.12 1.52 6.19
CA PRO A 158 -40.58 0.51 7.09
C PRO A 158 -39.18 0.05 6.68
N LEU A 159 -38.33 -0.21 7.67
CA LEU A 159 -36.90 -0.56 7.51
C LEU A 159 -36.64 -1.98 6.96
N ARG A 160 -37.68 -2.68 6.48
CA ARG A 160 -37.59 -3.95 5.76
C ARG A 160 -38.45 -3.86 4.50
N GLY A 161 -37.84 -4.11 3.34
CA GLY A 161 -38.58 -4.36 2.11
C GLY A 161 -39.46 -5.61 2.25
N GLY A 162 -40.68 -5.57 1.71
CA GLY A 162 -41.72 -6.59 1.92
C GLY A 162 -41.51 -7.93 1.21
N GLY A 163 -40.27 -8.42 1.08
CA GLY A 163 -39.93 -9.63 0.34
C GLY A 163 -39.52 -10.85 1.19
N TYR A 164 -39.41 -10.74 2.52
CA TYR A 164 -38.93 -11.85 3.35
C TYR A 164 -40.01 -12.91 3.61
N ASN A 165 -40.08 -13.94 2.77
CA ASN A 165 -40.89 -15.13 2.98
C ASN A 165 -40.02 -16.28 3.56
N PRO A 166 -40.26 -16.73 4.82
CA PRO A 166 -39.44 -17.75 5.47
C PRO A 166 -39.63 -19.18 4.92
N LEU A 167 -40.62 -19.41 4.04
CA LEU A 167 -40.88 -20.70 3.40
C LEU A 167 -40.43 -20.76 1.92
N SER A 168 -40.13 -19.61 1.32
CA SER A 168 -39.79 -19.50 -0.11
C SER A 168 -38.66 -18.49 -0.24
N GLY A 169 -37.45 -18.92 0.13
CA GLY A 169 -36.29 -18.07 0.39
C GLY A 169 -35.78 -17.24 -0.79
N GLU A 170 -36.50 -16.17 -1.12
CA GLU A 170 -36.23 -15.24 -2.21
C GLU A 170 -35.71 -13.92 -1.62
N GLY A 171 -34.38 -13.72 -1.62
CA GLY A 171 -33.79 -12.48 -1.08
C GLY A 171 -32.39 -12.63 -0.46
N GLY A 172 -31.40 -13.00 -1.27
CA GLY A 172 -29.99 -13.12 -0.84
C GLY A 172 -28.96 -12.50 -1.80
N GLY A 173 -29.40 -11.75 -2.81
CA GLY A 173 -28.56 -11.21 -3.88
C GLY A 173 -27.70 -10.00 -3.48
N ALA A 174 -26.85 -10.11 -2.45
CA ALA A 174 -25.94 -9.02 -2.05
C ALA A 174 -24.67 -9.47 -1.28
N CYS A 175 -24.05 -10.62 -1.62
CA CYS A 175 -22.68 -10.98 -1.19
C CYS A 175 -22.09 -12.17 -1.97
N SER A 176 -21.85 -12.02 -3.28
CA SER A 176 -21.19 -13.05 -4.11
C SER A 176 -19.68 -12.88 -4.21
N TRP A 177 -18.98 -12.74 -3.08
CA TRP A 177 -17.51 -12.67 -3.09
C TRP A 177 -16.92 -14.06 -3.38
N ARG A 178 -16.52 -14.29 -4.63
CA ARG A 178 -15.70 -15.45 -5.03
C ARG A 178 -14.25 -15.00 -5.17
N PRO A 179 -13.27 -15.72 -4.58
CA PRO A 179 -11.86 -15.49 -4.89
C PRO A 179 -11.63 -15.66 -6.40
N GLY A 180 -11.00 -14.67 -7.05
CA GLY A 180 -10.70 -14.75 -8.47
C GLY A 180 -9.78 -15.94 -8.78
N ARG A 181 -10.04 -16.65 -9.89
CA ARG A 181 -9.17 -17.75 -10.34
C ARG A 181 -7.74 -17.23 -10.56
N ARG A 182 -6.80 -17.66 -9.73
CA ARG A 182 -5.37 -17.58 -10.04
C ARG A 182 -4.98 -18.80 -10.86
N GLY A 183 -4.99 -18.65 -12.18
CA GLY A 183 -4.53 -19.64 -13.14
C GLY A 183 -4.53 -19.04 -14.54
N PRO A 184 -3.50 -19.26 -15.37
CA PRO A 184 -3.43 -18.68 -16.70
C PRO A 184 -4.52 -19.24 -17.61
N SER A 185 -5.24 -18.35 -18.29
CA SER A 185 -6.19 -18.70 -19.34
C SER A 185 -5.42 -18.94 -20.65
N SER A 186 -4.81 -20.12 -20.78
CA SER A 186 -4.31 -20.62 -22.07
C SER A 186 -5.47 -21.29 -22.83
N GLY A 187 -6.16 -20.50 -23.65
CA GLY A 187 -7.04 -20.98 -24.71
C GLY A 187 -6.60 -20.35 -26.03
N GLY A 188 -6.49 -21.16 -27.08
CA GLY A 188 -5.84 -20.81 -28.34
C GLY A 188 -4.91 -21.95 -28.76
#